data_AF-A0A2T0QM18-F1
#
_entry.id   AF-A0A2T0QM18-F1
#
_cell.length_a   1.000
_cell.length_b   1.000
_cell.length_c   1.000
_cell.angle_alpha   90.00
_cell.angle_beta   90.00
_cell.angle_gamma   90.00
#
_symmetry.space_group_name_H-M   'P 1'
#
loop_
_entity.id
_entity.type
_entity.pdbx_description
1 polymer ?
#
loop_
_entity_poly.entity_id
_entity_poly.type
_entity_poly.pdbx_seq_one_letter_code
_entity_poly.pdbx_strand_id
1 'polypeptide(L)'
;MSTDSNHQPGGGHAVALRAERRWAIFAVALIVLMLAVIVFSGLHWAMMPPSRVETIDPSRLQLSGEFVEDNLGSAVEPDGSVVVRFIAQQYSFTPQCLLVPADTPITIRTTSADVVHGLLVTDTNINTMVVPGYVATLNTRFDAPADHTMPCHEFCGFGHQTMWAHVKVIDKATFFEQARQSRRLSCVSR
;
A
#
# COMPACT_ATOMS: atom_id res chain seq x y z
N MET A 1 28.65 57.18 46.24
CA MET A 1 29.14 55.93 45.62
C MET A 1 28.24 54.79 46.10
N SER A 2 27.03 54.64 45.53
CA SER A 2 26.68 53.90 44.29
C SER A 2 26.80 52.37 44.41
N THR A 3 25.69 51.79 44.89
CA THR A 3 25.02 50.55 44.44
C THR A 3 25.79 49.22 44.42
N ASP A 4 25.56 48.42 45.46
CA ASP A 4 25.74 46.96 45.44
C ASP A 4 24.64 46.30 44.58
N SER A 5 25.02 45.76 43.42
CA SER A 5 24.17 44.89 42.60
C SER A 5 24.23 43.46 43.12
N ASN A 6 23.28 43.10 43.99
CA ASN A 6 23.07 41.75 44.48
C ASN A 6 22.51 40.85 43.35
N HIS A 7 23.38 40.26 42.54
CA HIS A 7 22.98 39.33 41.47
C HIS A 7 22.85 37.92 42.07
N GLN A 8 21.63 37.52 42.44
CA GLN A 8 21.34 36.17 42.98
C GLN A 8 21.42 35.09 41.88
N PRO A 9 22.38 34.14 41.94
CA PRO A 9 22.58 33.15 40.88
C PRO A 9 21.57 31.97 40.91
N GLY A 10 20.60 31.95 41.83
CA GLY A 10 19.68 30.83 42.02
C GLY A 10 18.31 30.93 41.31
N GLY A 11 17.87 32.14 40.94
CA GLY A 11 16.53 32.38 40.42
C GLY A 11 16.34 31.91 38.97
N GLY A 12 17.30 32.27 38.10
CA GLY A 12 17.25 31.94 36.67
C GLY A 12 17.30 30.43 36.40
N HIS A 13 18.21 29.72 37.09
CA HIS A 13 18.33 28.27 36.99
C HIS A 13 17.04 27.55 37.40
N ALA A 14 16.41 27.96 38.50
CA ALA A 14 15.16 27.35 38.96
C ALA A 14 13.97 27.62 38.03
N VAL A 15 13.93 28.78 37.37
CA VAL A 15 12.90 29.09 36.36
C VAL A 15 13.14 28.28 35.08
N ALA A 16 14.38 28.21 34.61
CA ALA A 16 14.77 27.39 33.46
C ALA A 16 14.41 25.91 33.66
N LEU A 17 14.80 25.31 34.80
CA LEU A 17 14.51 23.91 35.12
C LEU A 17 13.00 23.62 35.15
N ARG A 18 12.18 24.54 35.67
CA ARG A 18 10.70 24.39 35.66
C ARG A 18 10.12 24.47 34.24
N ALA A 19 10.65 25.36 33.41
CA ALA A 19 10.24 25.49 32.02
C ALA A 19 10.64 24.24 31.21
N GLU A 20 11.88 23.78 31.36
CA GLU A 20 12.40 22.56 30.72
C GLU A 20 11.58 21.33 31.13
N ARG A 21 11.27 21.16 32.42
CA ARG A 21 10.47 20.02 32.90
C ARG A 21 9.05 20.05 32.32
N ARG A 22 8.41 21.21 32.24
CA ARG A 22 7.07 21.36 31.65
C ARG A 22 7.09 21.06 30.15
N TRP A 23 8.09 21.56 29.44
CA TRP A 23 8.30 21.27 28.02
C TRP A 23 8.53 19.78 27.78
N ALA A 24 9.38 19.13 28.58
CA ALA A 24 9.63 17.70 28.48
C ALA A 24 8.35 16.87 28.71
N ILE A 25 7.55 17.22 29.72
CA ILE A 25 6.26 16.57 29.97
C ILE A 25 5.31 16.75 28.77
N PHE A 26 5.23 17.95 28.21
CA PHE A 26 4.41 18.23 27.03
C PHE A 26 4.88 17.42 25.81
N ALA A 27 6.17 17.42 25.51
CA ALA A 27 6.74 16.66 24.39
C ALA A 27 6.49 15.16 24.54
N VAL A 28 6.68 14.61 25.75
CA VAL A 28 6.39 13.20 26.04
C VAL A 28 4.90 12.90 25.90
N ALA A 29 4.02 13.78 26.42
CA ALA A 29 2.58 13.61 26.27
C ALA A 29 2.14 13.63 24.79
N LEU A 30 2.74 14.51 23.98
CA LEU A 30 2.49 14.58 22.55
C LEU A 30 2.95 13.30 21.82
N ILE A 31 4.14 12.78 22.16
CA ILE A 31 4.64 11.51 21.60
C ILE A 31 3.72 10.35 21.98
N VAL A 32 3.31 10.24 23.25
CA VAL A 32 2.40 9.19 23.72
C VAL A 32 1.04 9.28 23.03
N LEU A 33 0.51 10.50 22.83
CA LEU A 33 -0.71 10.72 22.07
C LEU A 33 -0.57 10.23 20.62
N MET A 34 0.53 10.57 19.95
CA MET A 34 0.78 10.14 18.57
C MET A 34 0.89 8.61 18.46
N LEU A 35 1.58 7.96 19.41
CA LEU A 35 1.64 6.50 19.50
C LEU A 35 0.25 5.88 19.71
N ALA A 36 -0.58 6.46 20.57
CA ALA A 36 -1.95 6.00 20.80
C ALA A 36 -2.79 6.08 19.52
N VAL A 37 -2.66 7.17 18.74
CA VAL A 37 -3.33 7.32 17.45
C VAL A 37 -2.85 6.27 16.44
N ILE A 38 -1.54 6.00 16.36
CA ILE A 38 -0.97 4.97 15.47
C ILE A 38 -1.49 3.57 15.83
N VAL A 39 -1.54 3.23 17.11
CA VAL A 39 -2.07 1.93 17.55
C VAL A 39 -3.57 1.82 17.22
N PHE A 40 -4.33 2.87 17.48
CA PHE A 40 -5.76 2.91 17.17
C PHE A 40 -6.01 2.77 15.66
N SER A 41 -5.31 3.54 14.82
CA SER A 41 -5.44 3.45 13.37
C SER A 41 -4.97 2.09 12.84
N GLY A 42 -3.90 1.52 13.38
CA GLY A 42 -3.41 0.20 12.97
C GLY A 42 -4.40 -0.94 13.24
N LEU A 43 -5.16 -0.85 14.34
CA LEU A 43 -6.18 -1.83 14.69
C LEU A 43 -7.48 -1.67 13.87
N HIS A 44 -7.83 -0.44 13.48
CA HIS A 44 -9.10 -0.16 12.82
C HIS A 44 -8.99 -0.07 11.28
N TRP A 45 -7.90 0.45 10.74
CA TRP A 45 -7.76 0.85 9.34
C TRP A 45 -6.69 0.03 8.60
N ALA A 46 -6.65 -1.26 8.91
CA ALA A 46 -5.84 -2.29 8.25
C ALA A 46 -4.45 -1.79 7.86
N MET A 47 -3.48 -1.95 8.77
CA MET A 47 -2.08 -2.01 8.34
C MET A 47 -2.00 -3.04 7.19
N MET A 48 -1.21 -2.75 6.17
CA MET A 48 -0.90 -3.70 5.09
C MET A 48 0.47 -4.34 5.36
N PRO A 49 0.70 -5.05 6.49
CA PRO A 49 1.97 -5.70 6.69
C PRO A 49 2.09 -6.84 5.67
N PRO A 50 3.26 -7.06 5.09
CA PRO A 50 3.52 -8.26 4.31
C PRO A 50 3.22 -9.48 5.19
N SER A 51 2.16 -10.23 4.87
CA SER A 51 1.65 -11.28 5.76
C SER A 51 2.44 -12.58 5.71
N ARG A 52 3.28 -12.75 4.68
CA ARG A 52 4.12 -13.94 4.47
C ARG A 52 5.25 -13.61 3.50
N VAL A 53 6.46 -14.08 3.80
CA VAL A 53 7.55 -14.09 2.81
C VAL A 53 7.34 -15.29 1.90
N GLU A 54 7.02 -15.01 0.65
CA GLU A 54 6.91 -16.00 -0.42
C GLU A 54 7.88 -15.61 -1.53
N THR A 55 8.75 -16.54 -1.92
CA THR A 55 9.81 -16.30 -2.90
C THR A 55 9.45 -16.89 -4.25
N ILE A 56 9.87 -16.24 -5.32
CA ILE A 56 9.66 -16.70 -6.70
C ILE A 56 10.90 -16.41 -7.55
N ASP A 57 11.11 -17.14 -8.64
CA ASP A 57 12.20 -16.85 -9.59
C ASP A 57 11.71 -15.81 -10.63
N PRO A 58 12.24 -14.56 -10.61
CA PRO A 58 11.79 -13.51 -11.52
C PRO A 58 12.12 -13.83 -12.99
N SER A 59 13.13 -14.66 -13.25
CA SER A 59 13.56 -15.01 -14.62
C SER A 59 12.63 -16.00 -15.33
N ARG A 60 11.72 -16.65 -14.58
CA ARG A 60 10.85 -17.73 -15.08
C ARG A 60 9.36 -17.45 -14.91
N LEU A 61 8.98 -16.23 -14.54
CA LEU A 61 7.58 -15.85 -14.29
C LEU A 61 6.65 -16.17 -15.46
N GLN A 62 7.15 -15.99 -16.69
CA GLN A 62 6.39 -16.20 -17.93
C GLN A 62 6.32 -17.67 -18.38
N LEU A 63 7.15 -18.55 -17.81
CA LEU A 63 7.27 -19.93 -18.27
C LEU A 63 6.31 -20.88 -17.54
N SER A 64 6.09 -20.64 -16.25
CA SER A 64 5.28 -21.53 -15.41
C SER A 64 4.90 -20.85 -14.10
N GLY A 65 3.74 -21.22 -13.55
CA GLY A 65 3.30 -20.78 -12.23
C GLY A 65 2.13 -19.82 -12.29
N GLU A 66 1.97 -19.02 -11.24
CA GLU A 66 0.79 -18.16 -11.11
C GLU A 66 0.85 -16.88 -11.93
N PHE A 67 2.03 -16.46 -12.39
CA PHE A 67 2.24 -15.20 -13.12
C PHE A 67 2.44 -15.38 -14.62
N VAL A 68 2.04 -16.52 -15.18
CA VAL A 68 1.98 -16.70 -16.64
C VAL A 68 0.89 -15.80 -17.22
N GLU A 69 1.12 -15.25 -18.41
CA GLU A 69 0.23 -14.28 -19.07
C GLU A 69 -1.26 -14.71 -19.07
N ASP A 70 -1.53 -15.97 -19.36
CA ASP A 70 -2.89 -16.53 -19.39
C ASP A 70 -3.59 -16.50 -18.03
N ASN A 71 -2.83 -16.49 -16.94
CA ASN A 71 -3.32 -16.52 -15.56
C ASN A 71 -3.44 -15.12 -14.92
N LEU A 72 -2.97 -14.07 -15.60
CA LEU A 72 -3.06 -12.71 -15.11
C LEU A 72 -4.48 -12.15 -15.19
N GLY A 73 -4.79 -11.20 -14.32
CA GLY A 73 -6.09 -10.60 -14.11
C GLY A 73 -6.81 -11.14 -12.88
N SER A 74 -8.10 -10.82 -12.79
CA SER A 74 -8.94 -11.16 -11.65
C SER A 74 -9.62 -12.51 -11.85
N ALA A 75 -9.61 -13.32 -10.80
CA ALA A 75 -10.21 -14.65 -10.76
C ALA A 75 -11.08 -14.78 -9.51
N VAL A 76 -12.25 -15.41 -9.65
CA VAL A 76 -13.11 -15.76 -8.52
C VAL A 76 -12.63 -17.08 -7.93
N GLU A 77 -12.41 -17.10 -6.62
CA GLU A 77 -12.10 -18.31 -5.85
C GLU A 77 -13.39 -19.02 -5.39
N PRO A 78 -13.33 -20.32 -5.04
CA PRO A 78 -14.51 -21.09 -4.64
C PRO A 78 -15.25 -20.57 -3.41
N ASP A 79 -14.58 -19.79 -2.56
CA ASP A 79 -15.13 -19.16 -1.36
C ASP A 79 -15.87 -17.83 -1.67
N GLY A 80 -15.89 -17.39 -2.93
CA GLY A 80 -16.47 -16.14 -3.37
C GLY A 80 -15.57 -14.92 -3.19
N SER A 81 -14.32 -15.11 -2.73
CA SER A 81 -13.29 -14.06 -2.76
C SER A 81 -12.72 -13.91 -4.17
N VAL A 82 -12.03 -12.80 -4.42
CA VAL A 82 -11.38 -12.52 -5.72
C VAL A 82 -9.88 -12.43 -5.53
N VAL A 83 -9.13 -13.19 -6.32
CA VAL A 83 -7.68 -13.06 -6.39
C VAL A 83 -7.31 -12.30 -7.67
N VAL A 84 -6.50 -11.26 -7.53
CA VAL A 84 -6.02 -10.44 -8.64
C VAL A 84 -4.53 -10.68 -8.80
N ARG A 85 -4.12 -11.16 -9.99
CA ARG A 85 -2.72 -11.43 -10.31
C ARG A 85 -2.23 -10.50 -11.40
N PHE A 86 -1.12 -9.83 -11.15
CA PHE A 86 -0.45 -9.00 -12.15
C PHE A 86 1.06 -8.98 -11.91
N ILE A 87 1.80 -8.50 -12.91
CA ILE A 87 3.26 -8.33 -12.84
C ILE A 87 3.60 -6.87 -13.02
N ALA A 88 4.60 -6.40 -12.27
CA ALA A 88 5.27 -5.12 -12.53
C ALA A 88 6.56 -5.36 -13.33
N GLN A 89 6.77 -4.55 -14.37
CA GLN A 89 7.99 -4.54 -15.17
C GLN A 89 8.22 -3.12 -15.70
N GLN A 90 9.42 -2.78 -16.15
CA GLN A 90 9.72 -1.53 -16.81
C GLN A 90 8.96 -1.46 -18.16
N TYR A 91 8.01 -0.56 -18.39
CA TYR A 91 7.41 0.45 -17.49
C TYR A 91 5.88 0.29 -17.44
N SER A 92 5.42 -0.93 -17.17
CA SER A 92 4.00 -1.31 -17.17
C SER A 92 3.64 -2.25 -16.03
N PHE A 93 2.39 -2.16 -15.59
CA PHE A 93 1.73 -3.24 -14.87
C PHE A 93 0.93 -4.08 -15.87
N THR A 94 1.05 -5.40 -15.80
CA THR A 94 0.35 -6.31 -16.73
C THR A 94 -0.60 -7.21 -15.95
N PRO A 95 -1.93 -7.14 -16.20
CA PRO A 95 -2.59 -6.24 -17.13
C PRO A 95 -2.61 -4.78 -16.64
N GLN A 96 -2.68 -3.83 -17.59
CA GLN A 96 -2.67 -2.38 -17.33
C GLN A 96 -3.97 -1.84 -16.70
N CYS A 97 -5.00 -2.69 -16.58
CA CYS A 97 -6.27 -2.35 -15.95
C CYS A 97 -6.82 -3.57 -15.19
N LEU A 98 -6.83 -3.47 -13.86
CA LEU A 98 -7.34 -4.49 -12.95
C LEU A 98 -8.84 -4.28 -12.75
N LEU A 99 -9.66 -5.28 -13.07
CA LEU A 99 -11.11 -5.21 -12.87
C LEU A 99 -11.48 -5.95 -11.58
N VAL A 100 -12.15 -5.31 -10.63
CA VAL A 100 -12.49 -5.93 -9.33
C VAL A 100 -13.93 -5.61 -8.91
N PRO A 101 -14.58 -6.47 -8.09
CA PRO A 101 -15.91 -6.18 -7.57
C PRO A 101 -15.87 -5.31 -6.31
N ALA A 102 -16.87 -4.44 -6.15
CA ALA A 102 -17.19 -3.82 -4.87
C ALA A 102 -17.72 -4.85 -3.85
N ASP A 103 -17.62 -4.53 -2.57
CA ASP A 103 -18.15 -5.33 -1.44
C ASP A 103 -17.74 -6.81 -1.48
N THR A 104 -16.47 -7.06 -1.79
CA THR A 104 -15.93 -8.42 -1.90
C THR A 104 -14.49 -8.45 -1.38
N PRO A 105 -14.10 -9.46 -0.58
CA PRO A 105 -12.72 -9.66 -0.19
C PRO A 105 -11.84 -9.90 -1.42
N ILE A 106 -10.78 -9.10 -1.55
CA ILE A 106 -9.84 -9.16 -2.66
C ILE A 106 -8.44 -9.43 -2.14
N THR A 107 -7.79 -10.45 -2.71
CA THR A 107 -6.38 -10.76 -2.47
C THR A 107 -5.58 -10.39 -3.70
N ILE A 108 -4.79 -9.33 -3.62
CA ILE A 108 -3.86 -8.93 -4.66
C ILE A 108 -2.57 -9.72 -4.49
N ARG A 109 -2.12 -10.38 -5.56
CA ARG A 109 -0.83 -11.05 -5.64
C ARG A 109 -0.05 -10.48 -6.81
N THR A 110 1.11 -9.93 -6.53
CA THR A 110 1.97 -9.32 -7.56
C THR A 110 3.44 -9.57 -7.28
N THR A 111 4.24 -9.57 -8.34
CA THR A 111 5.70 -9.65 -8.28
C THR A 111 6.30 -8.73 -9.33
N SER A 112 7.60 -8.48 -9.22
CA SER A 112 8.37 -7.78 -10.26
C SER A 112 9.16 -8.76 -11.11
N ALA A 113 9.23 -8.50 -12.41
CA ALA A 113 10.05 -9.25 -13.35
C ALA A 113 11.48 -8.71 -13.49
N ASP A 114 11.77 -7.50 -12.98
CA ASP A 114 13.05 -6.82 -13.20
C ASP A 114 13.61 -6.10 -11.97
N VAL A 115 13.11 -4.91 -11.64
CA VAL A 115 13.60 -4.02 -10.56
C VAL A 115 12.50 -3.78 -9.53
N VAL A 116 12.81 -3.06 -8.45
CA VAL A 116 11.78 -2.69 -7.48
C VAL A 116 10.81 -1.70 -8.11
N HIS A 117 9.52 -1.94 -7.93
CA HIS A 117 8.44 -1.02 -8.31
C HIS A 117 7.60 -0.67 -7.08
N GLY A 118 6.91 0.46 -7.15
CA GLY A 118 5.96 0.88 -6.13
C GLY A 118 4.55 0.58 -6.58
N LEU A 119 3.75 -0.08 -5.75
CA LEU A 119 2.32 -0.26 -5.97
C LEU A 119 1.57 0.74 -5.09
N LEU A 120 0.96 1.74 -5.70
CA LEU A 120 0.02 2.65 -5.04
C LEU A 120 -1.32 2.60 -5.79
N VAL A 121 -2.42 2.41 -5.08
CA VAL A 121 -3.77 2.65 -5.63
C VAL A 121 -4.31 3.91 -4.98
N THR A 122 -4.52 4.96 -5.78
CA THR A 122 -5.03 6.25 -5.30
C THR A 122 -6.37 6.13 -4.59
N ASP A 123 -6.60 6.99 -3.59
CA ASP A 123 -7.81 6.99 -2.74
C ASP A 123 -8.04 5.70 -1.94
N THR A 124 -6.97 4.94 -1.68
CA THR A 124 -6.99 3.74 -0.84
C THR A 124 -5.78 3.69 0.10
N ASN A 125 -5.75 2.70 0.99
CA ASN A 125 -4.58 2.37 1.81
C ASN A 125 -3.62 1.36 1.12
N ILE A 126 -3.87 1.00 -0.15
CA ILE A 126 -3.03 0.04 -0.88
C ILE A 126 -1.74 0.76 -1.28
N ASN A 127 -0.69 0.47 -0.52
CA ASN A 127 0.65 0.99 -0.74
C ASN A 127 1.69 -0.06 -0.32
N THR A 128 2.47 -0.58 -1.26
CA THR A 128 3.59 -1.49 -0.99
C THR A 128 4.66 -1.40 -2.06
N MET A 129 5.86 -1.87 -1.73
CA MET A 129 6.88 -2.18 -2.73
C MET A 129 6.62 -3.56 -3.36
N VAL A 130 6.92 -3.68 -4.65
CA VAL A 130 6.91 -4.91 -5.43
C VAL A 130 8.36 -5.25 -5.76
N VAL A 131 8.90 -6.23 -5.06
CA VAL A 131 10.33 -6.56 -5.09
C VAL A 131 10.56 -7.80 -5.96
N PRO A 132 11.52 -7.78 -6.91
CA PRO A 132 11.88 -8.95 -7.68
C PRO A 132 12.25 -10.12 -6.78
N GLY A 133 11.76 -11.30 -7.10
CA GLY A 133 12.03 -12.51 -6.33
C GLY A 133 11.08 -12.76 -5.15
N TYR A 134 10.13 -11.86 -4.89
CA TYR A 134 9.14 -11.99 -3.82
C TYR A 134 7.73 -11.73 -4.33
N VAL A 135 6.77 -12.47 -3.79
CA VAL A 135 5.34 -12.23 -4.05
C VAL A 135 4.79 -11.29 -2.99
N ALA A 136 4.40 -10.09 -3.41
CA ALA A 136 3.63 -9.19 -2.58
C ALA A 136 2.17 -9.67 -2.54
N THR A 137 1.69 -10.00 -1.34
CA THR A 137 0.30 -10.39 -1.09
C THR A 137 -0.39 -9.32 -0.25
N LEU A 138 -1.47 -8.75 -0.75
CA LEU A 138 -2.24 -7.71 -0.08
C LEU A 138 -3.71 -8.11 0.00
N ASN A 139 -4.34 -7.92 1.16
CA ASN A 139 -5.77 -8.15 1.34
C ASN A 139 -6.48 -6.81 1.41
N THR A 140 -7.51 -6.62 0.59
CA THR A 140 -8.27 -5.37 0.52
C THR A 140 -9.74 -5.64 0.23
N ARG A 141 -10.58 -4.61 0.39
CA ARG A 141 -11.98 -4.60 -0.01
C ARG A 141 -12.35 -3.18 -0.40
N PHE A 142 -12.96 -3.01 -1.57
CA PHE A 142 -13.50 -1.73 -2.01
C PHE A 142 -14.97 -1.65 -1.63
N ASP A 143 -15.39 -0.54 -1.01
CA ASP A 143 -16.77 -0.37 -0.52
C ASP A 143 -17.77 -0.10 -1.64
N ALA A 144 -17.37 0.64 -2.67
CA ALA A 144 -18.25 1.08 -3.76
C ALA A 144 -17.53 1.05 -5.11
N PRO A 145 -18.28 1.00 -6.23
CA PRO A 145 -17.72 1.17 -7.57
C PRO A 145 -17.02 2.52 -7.74
N ALA A 146 -15.83 2.47 -8.33
CA ALA A 146 -14.94 3.63 -8.53
C ALA A 146 -13.82 3.25 -9.51
N ASP A 147 -13.25 4.27 -10.17
CA ASP A 147 -12.05 4.11 -11.00
C ASP A 147 -10.87 4.75 -10.26
N HIS A 148 -9.87 3.93 -9.91
CA HIS A 148 -8.65 4.37 -9.24
C HIS A 148 -7.48 4.38 -10.20
N THR A 149 -6.60 5.38 -10.05
CA THR A 149 -5.30 5.38 -10.72
C THR A 149 -4.28 4.59 -9.91
N MET A 150 -3.37 3.91 -10.61
CA MET A 150 -2.34 3.06 -10.05
C MET A 150 -0.95 3.45 -10.59
N PRO A 151 -0.37 4.58 -10.13
CA PRO A 151 0.97 4.98 -10.54
C PRO A 151 2.05 4.15 -9.85
N CYS A 152 3.20 3.98 -10.51
CA CYS A 152 4.40 3.50 -9.85
C CYS A 152 5.00 4.61 -8.97
N HIS A 153 5.11 4.38 -7.66
CA HIS A 153 5.63 5.39 -6.72
C HIS A 153 7.10 5.17 -6.29
N GLU A 154 7.73 4.08 -6.73
CA GLU A 154 9.13 3.77 -6.44
C GLU A 154 9.96 3.92 -7.72
N PHE A 155 11.11 4.58 -7.64
CA PHE A 155 11.91 4.89 -8.82
C PHE A 155 12.40 3.61 -9.50
N CYS A 156 11.88 3.35 -10.70
CA CYS A 156 12.16 2.13 -11.45
C CYS A 156 12.89 2.37 -12.78
N GLY A 157 13.44 3.56 -13.02
CA GLY A 157 14.20 3.90 -14.24
C GLY A 157 13.65 5.10 -15.02
N PHE A 158 14.13 5.32 -16.25
CA PHE A 158 13.83 6.53 -17.04
C PHE A 158 12.35 6.69 -17.45
N GLY A 159 11.61 5.59 -17.54
CA GLY A 159 10.17 5.59 -17.84
C GLY A 159 9.29 5.61 -16.58
N HIS A 160 9.87 5.83 -15.39
CA HIS A 160 9.16 5.77 -14.11
C HIS A 160 7.90 6.66 -14.09
N GLN A 161 8.02 7.92 -14.52
CA GLN A 161 6.91 8.88 -14.55
C GLN A 161 5.75 8.47 -15.47
N THR A 162 5.99 7.58 -16.43
CA THR A 162 4.98 7.08 -17.38
C THR A 162 4.45 5.69 -17.02
N MET A 163 4.90 5.10 -15.91
CA MET A 163 4.42 3.79 -15.46
C MET A 163 3.12 3.93 -14.65
N TRP A 164 2.00 3.71 -15.34
CA TRP A 164 0.64 3.82 -14.79
C TRP A 164 -0.21 2.61 -15.16
N ALA A 165 -1.20 2.36 -14.33
CA ALA A 165 -2.29 1.44 -14.59
C ALA A 165 -3.57 1.93 -13.89
N HIS A 166 -4.65 1.17 -14.01
CA HIS A 166 -5.93 1.49 -13.40
C HIS A 166 -6.48 0.31 -12.60
N VAL A 167 -7.24 0.62 -11.55
CA VAL A 167 -8.08 -0.34 -10.84
C VAL A 167 -9.53 0.11 -11.01
N LYS A 168 -10.29 -0.66 -11.78
CA LYS A 168 -11.71 -0.42 -12.03
C LYS A 168 -12.53 -1.28 -11.10
N VAL A 169 -13.23 -0.66 -10.17
CA VAL A 169 -14.15 -1.31 -9.25
C VAL A 169 -15.56 -1.22 -9.85
N ILE A 170 -16.20 -2.37 -10.05
CA ILE A 170 -17.57 -2.46 -10.58
C ILE A 170 -18.52 -3.12 -9.60
N ASP A 171 -19.82 -3.03 -9.87
CA ASP A 171 -20.84 -3.71 -9.08
C ASP A 171 -20.57 -5.21 -8.98
N LYS A 172 -20.74 -5.75 -7.78
CA LYS A 172 -20.53 -7.16 -7.45
C LYS A 172 -21.28 -8.06 -8.43
N ALA A 173 -22.60 -7.88 -8.58
CA ALA A 173 -23.41 -8.72 -9.47
C ALA A 173 -22.85 -8.73 -10.91
N THR A 174 -22.53 -7.56 -11.46
CA THR A 174 -21.96 -7.40 -12.80
C THR A 174 -20.63 -8.13 -12.95
N PHE A 175 -19.74 -8.01 -11.96
CA PHE A 175 -18.46 -8.72 -11.97
C PHE A 175 -18.64 -10.24 -11.99
N PHE A 176 -19.51 -10.77 -11.12
CA PHE A 176 -19.73 -12.22 -11.02
C PHE A 176 -20.41 -12.79 -12.27
N GLU A 177 -21.27 -12.03 -12.97
CA GLU A 177 -21.79 -12.44 -14.28
C GLU A 177 -20.67 -12.53 -15.33
N GLN A 178 -19.78 -11.54 -15.39
CA GLN A 178 -18.63 -11.59 -16.30
C GLN A 178 -17.67 -12.74 -15.97
N ALA A 179 -17.47 -13.04 -14.68
CA ALA A 179 -16.61 -14.13 -14.22
C ALA A 179 -17.14 -15.52 -14.60
N ARG A 180 -18.46 -15.67 -14.86
CA ARG A 180 -19.03 -16.91 -15.40
C ARG A 180 -18.65 -17.13 -16.86
N GLN A 181 -18.41 -16.06 -17.61
CA GLN A 181 -18.10 -16.10 -19.03
C GLN A 181 -16.60 -16.24 -19.30
N SER A 182 -15.77 -15.70 -18.39
CA SER A 182 -14.32 -15.68 -18.57
C SER A 182 -13.60 -16.04 -17.28
N ARG A 183 -12.59 -16.93 -17.37
CA ARG A 183 -11.82 -17.35 -16.20
C ARG A 183 -10.95 -16.24 -15.62
N ARG A 184 -10.53 -15.28 -16.44
CA ARG A 184 -9.67 -14.16 -16.04
C ARG A 184 -10.24 -12.87 -16.59
N LEU A 185 -10.39 -11.88 -15.71
CA LEU A 185 -10.98 -10.59 -16.04
C LEU A 185 -9.96 -9.47 -15.94
N SER A 186 -9.99 -8.57 -16.91
CA SER A 186 -9.28 -7.30 -16.93
C SER A 186 -10.15 -6.27 -17.64
N CYS A 187 -9.98 -4.99 -17.34
CA CYS A 187 -10.71 -3.91 -18.02
C CYS A 187 -10.07 -3.46 -19.35
N VAL A 188 -9.01 -4.15 -19.78
CA VAL A 188 -8.43 -4.00 -21.12
C VAL A 188 -8.86 -5.17 -21.98
N SER A 189 -9.27 -4.88 -23.22
CA SER A 189 -9.53 -5.90 -24.25
C SER A 189 -8.22 -6.61 -24.58
N ARG A 190 -8.20 -7.93 -24.47
CA ARG A 190 -7.08 -8.77 -24.94
C ARG A 190 -7.01 -8.76 -26.46
#